data_AF-A0A6G1RDJ0-F1
#
_entry.id   AF-A0A6G1RDJ0-F1
#
_cell.length_a   1.000
_cell.length_b   1.000
_cell.length_c   1.000
_cell.angle_alpha   90.00
_cell.angle_beta   90.00
_cell.angle_gamma   90.00
#
_symmetry.space_group_name_H-M   'P 1'
#
loop_
_entity.id
_entity.type
_entity.pdbx_description
1 polymer ?
#
loop_
_entity_poly.entity_id
_entity_poly.type
_entity_poly.pdbx_seq_one_letter_code
_entity_poly.pdbx_strand_id
1 'polypeptide(L)'
;TYRAMLFCIKNGILSSKNATLVVSGGVASNQYIRKGLQTLADVNDFAFLCPPPRLCTDNGVMIAWNGIERLRAGLGILHRTDGIRYEPKAPLGIDISKRVEEDSIKVPKLKKLQW
;
A
#
# COMPACT_ATOMS: atom_id res chain seq x y z
N THR A 1 10.05 1.94 -0.32
CA THR A 1 9.24 1.50 -1.48
C THR A 1 10.03 0.71 -2.50
N TYR A 2 11.01 1.26 -3.23
CA TYR A 2 11.68 0.53 -4.33
C TYR A 2 12.32 -0.81 -3.89
N ARG A 3 13.05 -0.82 -2.77
CA ARG A 3 13.64 -2.07 -2.22
C ARG A 3 12.58 -3.16 -2.00
N ALA A 4 11.40 -2.79 -1.50
CA ALA A 4 10.31 -3.73 -1.28
C ALA A 4 9.72 -4.25 -2.61
N MET A 5 9.58 -3.40 -3.63
CA MET A 5 9.15 -3.84 -4.97
C MET A 5 10.12 -4.88 -5.53
N LEU A 6 11.43 -4.60 -5.50
CA LEU A 6 12.46 -5.52 -5.96
C LEU A 6 12.46 -6.83 -5.16
N PHE A 7 12.27 -6.74 -3.84
CA PHE A 7 12.14 -7.92 -2.98
C PHE A 7 10.94 -8.79 -3.39
N CYS A 8 9.78 -8.18 -3.62
CA CYS A 8 8.59 -8.91 -4.02
C CYS A 8 8.76 -9.62 -5.37
N ILE A 9 9.39 -8.96 -6.35
CA ILE A 9 9.67 -9.55 -7.66
C ILE A 9 10.69 -10.69 -7.52
N LYS A 10 11.83 -10.43 -6.88
CA LYS A 10 12.92 -11.42 -6.70
C LYS A 10 12.44 -12.69 -6.01
N ASN A 11 11.56 -12.56 -5.02
CA ASN A 11 11.05 -13.67 -4.23
C ASN A 11 9.71 -14.24 -4.76
N GLY A 12 9.25 -13.80 -5.93
CA GLY A 12 8.02 -14.29 -6.54
C GLY A 12 6.74 -13.99 -5.75
N ILE A 13 6.77 -13.03 -4.82
CA ILE A 13 5.59 -12.56 -4.07
C ILE A 13 4.63 -11.81 -5.01
N LEU A 14 5.19 -11.04 -5.94
CA LEU A 14 4.46 -10.34 -6.99
C LEU A 14 5.10 -10.65 -8.34
N SER A 15 4.26 -10.81 -9.37
CA SER A 15 4.70 -10.81 -10.76
C SER A 15 4.78 -9.37 -11.27
N SER A 16 5.84 -9.02 -12.01
CA SER A 16 5.95 -7.69 -12.62
C SER A 16 4.81 -7.41 -13.59
N LYS A 17 4.33 -8.41 -14.33
CA LYS A 17 3.33 -8.25 -15.41
C LYS A 17 1.95 -7.75 -14.97
N ASN A 18 1.65 -7.70 -13.67
CA ASN A 18 0.34 -7.27 -13.14
C ASN A 18 0.44 -6.60 -11.75
N ALA A 19 1.62 -6.15 -11.34
CA ALA A 19 1.77 -5.52 -10.04
C ALA A 19 1.22 -4.09 -10.06
N THR A 20 0.60 -3.66 -8.96
CA THR A 20 0.10 -2.30 -8.79
C THR A 20 0.71 -1.68 -7.53
N LEU A 21 1.32 -0.51 -7.67
CA LEU A 21 1.71 0.33 -6.56
C LEU A 21 0.55 1.24 -6.18
N VAL A 22 -0.10 0.92 -5.06
CA VAL A 22 -1.13 1.78 -4.45
C VAL A 22 -0.50 2.63 -3.36
N VAL A 23 -0.71 3.95 -3.39
CA VAL A 23 -0.18 4.88 -2.40
C VAL A 23 -1.31 5.73 -1.83
N SER A 24 -1.43 5.74 -0.50
CA SER A 24 -2.38 6.56 0.25
C SER A 24 -1.70 7.11 1.52
N GLY A 25 -2.42 7.88 2.33
CA GLY A 25 -1.91 8.59 3.50
C GLY A 25 -1.60 10.07 3.19
N GLY A 26 -1.45 10.90 4.22
CA GLY A 26 -1.23 12.34 4.06
C GLY A 26 0.00 12.70 3.21
N VAL A 27 1.05 11.87 3.27
CA VAL A 27 2.26 12.02 2.44
C VAL A 27 1.97 11.79 0.95
N ALA A 28 0.99 10.93 0.61
CA ALA A 28 0.60 10.66 -0.77
C ALA A 28 -0.09 11.85 -1.45
N SER A 29 -0.65 12.78 -0.66
CA SER A 29 -1.20 14.06 -1.15
C SER A 29 -0.13 15.03 -1.65
N ASN A 30 1.15 14.79 -1.33
CA ASN A 30 2.25 15.59 -1.82
C ASN A 30 2.54 15.25 -3.30
N GLN A 31 2.36 16.23 -4.19
CA GLN A 31 2.51 16.02 -5.63
C GLN A 31 3.94 15.66 -6.06
N TYR A 32 4.97 16.18 -5.38
CA TYR A 32 6.36 15.83 -5.67
C TYR A 32 6.63 14.36 -5.37
N ILE A 33 6.18 13.88 -4.20
CA ILE A 33 6.32 12.47 -3.81
C ILE A 33 5.50 11.58 -4.75
N ARG A 34 4.26 11.97 -5.07
CA ARG A 34 3.39 11.25 -6.01
C ARG A 34 4.06 11.07 -7.37
N LYS A 35 4.63 12.13 -7.95
CA LYS A 35 5.36 12.07 -9.22
C LYS A 35 6.56 11.12 -9.15
N GLY A 36 7.36 11.20 -8.08
CA GLY A 36 8.50 10.30 -7.89
C GLY A 36 8.10 8.82 -7.80
N LEU A 37 6.98 8.53 -7.14
CA LEU A 37 6.46 7.16 -7.01
C LEU A 37 5.79 6.66 -8.30
N GLN A 38 5.14 7.54 -9.07
CA GLN A 38 4.65 7.22 -10.41
C GLN A 38 5.79 6.81 -11.32
N THR A 39 6.85 7.63 -11.41
CA THR A 39 8.05 7.28 -12.17
C THR A 39 8.64 5.94 -11.74
N LEU A 40 8.68 5.70 -10.43
CA LEU A 40 9.18 4.45 -9.90
C LEU A 40 8.31 3.25 -10.31
N ALA A 41 6.99 3.41 -10.38
CA ALA A 41 6.09 2.36 -10.87
C ALA A 41 6.31 2.11 -12.37
N ASP A 42 6.39 3.18 -13.17
CA ASP A 42 6.56 3.12 -14.63
C ASP A 42 7.83 2.35 -15.02
N VAL A 43 8.98 2.65 -14.38
CA VAL A 43 10.26 1.98 -14.70
C VAL A 43 10.32 0.51 -14.29
N ASN A 44 9.36 0.02 -13.49
CA ASN A 44 9.27 -1.37 -13.07
C ASN A 44 8.06 -2.10 -13.67
N ASP A 45 7.35 -1.48 -14.62
CA ASP A 45 6.12 -1.99 -15.24
C ASP A 45 4.98 -2.22 -14.25
N PHE A 46 4.88 -1.39 -13.20
CA PHE A 46 3.78 -1.46 -12.24
C PHE A 46 2.71 -0.44 -12.63
N ALA A 47 1.44 -0.82 -12.50
CA ALA A 47 0.37 0.18 -12.48
C ALA A 47 0.53 1.07 -11.23
N PHE A 48 0.16 2.34 -11.32
CA PHE A 48 0.20 3.27 -10.19
C PHE A 48 -1.20 3.78 -9.87
N LEU A 49 -1.61 3.64 -8.62
CA LEU A 49 -2.87 4.16 -8.12
C LEU A 49 -2.63 5.02 -6.89
N CYS A 50 -3.14 6.23 -6.91
CA CYS A 50 -3.14 7.13 -5.77
C CYS A 50 -4.48 7.89 -5.78
N PRO A 51 -5.26 7.85 -4.69
CA PRO A 51 -6.54 8.56 -4.61
C PRO A 51 -6.41 10.06 -4.86
N PRO A 52 -7.52 10.76 -5.13
CA PRO A 52 -7.53 12.23 -5.07
C PRO A 52 -7.04 12.71 -3.70
N PRO A 53 -6.28 13.83 -3.61
CA PRO A 53 -5.67 14.28 -2.36
C PRO A 53 -6.62 14.38 -1.16
N ARG A 54 -7.88 14.78 -1.40
CA ARG A 54 -8.93 14.86 -0.37
C ARG A 54 -9.32 13.51 0.26
N LEU A 55 -8.98 12.40 -0.40
CA LEU A 55 -9.27 11.03 0.04
C LEU A 55 -8.02 10.27 0.51
N CYS A 56 -6.83 10.87 0.40
CA CYS A 56 -5.59 10.23 0.83
C CYS A 56 -5.40 10.28 2.36
N THR A 57 -5.97 11.28 3.05
CA THR A 57 -5.92 11.39 4.52
C THR A 57 -7.03 10.56 5.17
N ASP A 58 -6.91 10.31 6.47
CA ASP A 58 -7.93 9.60 7.23
C ASP A 58 -9.32 10.25 7.07
N ASN A 59 -10.30 9.45 6.68
CA ASN A 59 -11.67 9.91 6.43
C ASN A 59 -12.71 8.82 6.73
N GLY A 60 -13.96 9.20 6.94
CA GLY A 60 -15.04 8.24 7.21
C GLY A 60 -15.40 7.35 6.03
N VAL A 61 -15.12 7.77 4.79
CA VAL A 61 -15.47 7.03 3.58
C VAL A 61 -14.66 5.74 3.47
N MET A 62 -13.36 5.76 3.77
CA MET A 62 -12.54 4.53 3.77
C MET A 62 -13.00 3.53 4.84
N ILE A 63 -13.49 4.00 5.99
CA ILE A 63 -14.03 3.14 7.05
C ILE A 63 -15.34 2.49 6.60
N ALA A 64 -16.25 3.29 6.04
CA ALA A 64 -17.52 2.80 5.49
C ALA A 64 -17.30 1.78 4.35
N TRP A 65 -16.37 2.06 3.44
CA TRP A 65 -16.03 1.16 2.34
C TRP A 65 -15.50 -0.18 2.84
N ASN A 66 -14.53 -0.17 3.77
CA ASN A 66 -14.03 -1.40 4.39
C ASN A 66 -15.15 -2.17 5.11
N GLY A 67 -16.09 -1.48 5.76
CA GLY A 67 -17.27 -2.10 6.37
C GLY A 67 -18.15 -2.85 5.35
N ILE A 68 -18.43 -2.23 4.20
CA ILE A 68 -19.21 -2.84 3.11
C ILE A 68 -18.48 -4.06 2.54
N GLU A 69 -17.17 -3.96 2.29
CA GLU A 69 -16.37 -5.08 1.76
C GLU A 69 -16.36 -6.26 2.74
N ARG A 70 -16.22 -5.99 4.04
CA ARG A 70 -16.31 -7.03 5.08
C ARG A 70 -17.70 -7.65 5.19
N LEU A 71 -18.76 -6.84 5.07
CA LEU A 71 -20.14 -7.32 5.07
C LEU A 71 -20.42 -8.23 3.89
N ARG A 72 -20.00 -7.84 2.69
CA ARG A 72 -20.12 -8.66 1.47
C ARG A 72 -19.35 -9.99 1.59
N ALA A 73 -18.20 -9.97 2.26
CA ALA A 73 -17.40 -11.17 2.51
C ALA A 73 -17.88 -12.00 3.72
N GLY A 74 -18.87 -11.53 4.49
CA GLY A 74 -19.33 -12.19 5.73
C GLY A 74 -18.29 -12.19 6.86
N LEU A 75 -17.35 -11.24 6.87
CA LEU A 75 -16.19 -11.24 7.78
C LEU A 75 -16.35 -10.29 8.98
N GLY A 76 -16.36 -10.85 10.18
CA GLY A 76 -16.41 -10.08 11.43
C GLY A 76 -17.72 -9.33 11.62
N ILE A 77 -18.84 -9.93 11.20
CA ILE A 77 -20.17 -9.42 11.47
C ILE A 77 -20.59 -9.81 12.88
N LEU A 78 -20.97 -8.80 13.67
CA LEU A 78 -21.49 -8.98 15.02
C LEU A 78 -22.96 -8.54 15.03
N HIS A 79 -23.83 -9.39 15.58
CA HIS A 79 -25.27 -9.12 15.71
C HIS A 79 -25.65 -8.51 17.06
N ARG A 80 -24.72 -8.55 18.03
CA ARG A 80 -24.85 -7.90 19.34
C ARG A 80 -23.62 -7.04 19.57
N THR A 81 -23.84 -5.84 20.11
CA THR A 81 -22.76 -4.87 20.37
C THR A 81 -22.28 -4.91 21.82
N ASP A 82 -22.94 -5.71 22.67
CA ASP A 82 -22.60 -5.85 24.08
C ASP A 82 -21.17 -6.37 24.23
N GLY A 83 -20.37 -5.67 25.04
CA GLY A 83 -18.98 -6.06 25.31
C GLY A 83 -17.97 -5.71 24.21
N ILE A 84 -18.38 -5.04 23.11
CA ILE A 84 -17.41 -4.53 22.13
C ILE A 84 -16.47 -3.53 22.81
N ARG A 85 -15.17 -3.71 22.56
CA ARG A 85 -14.09 -2.81 22.97
C ARG A 85 -13.28 -2.46 21.73
N TYR A 86 -12.65 -1.28 21.75
CA TYR A 86 -11.72 -0.93 20.70
C TYR A 86 -10.42 -1.70 20.89
N GLU A 87 -9.80 -2.10 19.78
CA GLU A 87 -8.46 -2.66 19.78
C GLU A 87 -7.47 -1.63 19.24
N PRO A 88 -6.51 -1.14 20.04
CA PRO A 88 -5.55 -0.15 19.59
C PRO A 88 -4.54 -0.71 18.58
N LYS A 89 -4.46 -2.03 18.44
CA LYS A 89 -3.55 -2.72 17.52
C LYS A 89 -4.34 -3.61 16.56
N ALA A 90 -4.30 -3.27 15.28
CA ALA A 90 -4.90 -4.03 14.20
C ALA A 90 -3.84 -4.32 13.12
N PRO A 91 -3.03 -5.39 13.26
CA PRO A 91 -1.96 -5.68 12.31
C PRO A 91 -2.52 -6.03 10.93
N LEU A 92 -1.85 -5.53 9.89
CA LEU A 92 -2.17 -5.82 8.49
C LEU A 92 -1.34 -7.01 8.01
N GLY A 93 -1.89 -8.21 8.15
CA GLY A 93 -1.25 -9.44 7.68
C GLY A 93 0.06 -9.76 8.40
N ILE A 94 0.98 -10.42 7.68
CA ILE A 94 2.28 -10.85 8.20
C ILE A 94 3.33 -9.77 7.91
N ASP A 95 4.01 -9.28 8.94
CA ASP A 95 5.15 -8.37 8.77
C ASP A 95 6.36 -9.13 8.20
N ILE A 96 6.82 -8.70 7.03
CA ILE A 96 7.98 -9.26 6.33
C ILE A 96 9.18 -8.29 6.29
N SER A 97 9.14 -7.18 7.04
CA SER A 97 10.15 -6.12 6.99
C SER A 97 11.56 -6.64 7.27
N LYS A 98 11.70 -7.55 8.24
CA LYS A 98 12.98 -8.18 8.58
C LYS A 98 13.57 -8.95 7.40
N ARG A 99 12.73 -9.68 6.65
CA ARG A 99 13.17 -10.43 5.46
C ARG A 99 13.67 -9.49 4.36
N VAL A 100 13.03 -8.33 4.19
CA VAL A 100 13.47 -7.31 3.21
C VAL A 100 14.81 -6.71 3.61
N GLU A 101 15.04 -6.52 4.91
CA GLU A 101 16.32 -6.03 5.45
C GLU A 101 17.44 -7.05 5.25
N GLU A 102 17.20 -8.31 5.65
CA GLU A 102 18.16 -9.41 5.53
C GLU A 102 18.59 -9.64 4.06
N ASP A 103 17.66 -9.51 3.10
CA ASP A 103 17.95 -9.71 1.67
C ASP A 103 18.88 -8.63 1.07
N SER A 104 19.12 -7.52 1.79
CA SER A 104 20.16 -6.53 1.49
C SER A 104 20.17 -5.99 0.05
N ILE A 105 19.00 -5.94 -0.60
CA ILE A 105 18.89 -5.56 -2.01
C ILE A 105 19.43 -4.13 -2.23
N LYS A 106 20.42 -4.03 -3.12
CA LYS A 106 20.93 -2.74 -3.60
C LYS A 106 19.93 -2.15 -4.59
N VAL A 107 19.45 -0.95 -4.26
CA VAL A 107 18.47 -0.24 -5.08
C VAL A 107 19.22 0.50 -6.20
N PRO A 108 18.89 0.26 -7.49
CA PRO A 108 19.52 0.96 -8.59
C PRO A 108 19.16 2.45 -8.55
N LYS A 109 20.09 3.30 -8.99
CA LYS A 109 19.80 4.73 -9.13
C LYS A 109 18.82 4.91 -10.28
N LEU A 110 17.69 5.56 -9.99
CA LEU A 110 16.84 6.09 -11.05
C LEU A 110 17.66 7.16 -11.78
N LYS A 111 17.83 7.02 -13.10
CA LYS A 111 18.41 8.10 -13.91
C LYS A 111 17.56 9.36 -13.66
N LYS A 112 18.19 10.51 -13.43
CA LYS A 112 17.47 11.80 -13.31
C LYS A 112 16.61 11.96 -14.56
N LEU A 113 15.30 11.78 -14.44
CA LEU A 113 14.38 12.26 -15.46
C LEU A 113 14.34 13.78 -15.33
N GLN A 114 14.48 14.46 -16.46
CA GLN A 114 14.31 15.91 -16.54
C GLN A 114 12.88 16.21 -16.06
N TRP A 115 12.79 16.97 -14.96
CA TRP A 115 11.53 17.35 -14.32
C TRP A 115 10.80 18.43 -15.10
#